data_AF-A0A6L8MGS8-F1
#
_entry.id   AF-A0A6L8MGS8-F1
#
_cell.length_a   1.000
_cell.length_b   1.000
_cell.length_c   1.000
_cell.angle_alpha   90.00
_cell.angle_beta   90.00
_cell.angle_gamma   90.00
#
_symmetry.space_group_name_H-M   'P 1'
#
loop_
_entity.id
_entity.type
_entity.pdbx_description
1 polymer ?
#
loop_
_entity_poly.entity_id
_entity_poly.type
_entity_poly.pdbx_seq_one_letter_code
_entity_poly.pdbx_strand_id
1 'polypeptide(L)'
;MDQHKLRALVFEKTGVRIDIDDPVFALVALNEAVLEEAVERHIARIDAASRQLAAQAGHAAAPAATAAPAIAPRELRLLGAACVIALISALVVLGGQAALRQPGLSSEQEQALRRAARLEQAIQQLDPRARAQLQAELQK
;
A
#
# COMPACT_ATOMS: atom_id res chain seq x y z
N MET A 1 16.04 3.42 -17.59
CA MET A 1 15.36 2.13 -17.89
C MET A 1 15.50 1.79 -19.38
N ASP A 2 15.53 0.51 -19.78
CA ASP A 2 15.61 0.10 -21.20
C ASP A 2 14.30 0.44 -21.96
N GLN A 3 14.42 1.23 -23.03
CA GLN A 3 13.30 1.71 -23.85
C GLN A 3 12.48 0.57 -24.45
N HIS A 4 13.12 -0.53 -24.86
CA HIS A 4 12.40 -1.68 -25.44
C HIS A 4 11.51 -2.37 -24.41
N LYS A 5 11.96 -2.42 -23.15
CA LYS A 5 11.20 -3.01 -22.05
C LYS A 5 9.99 -2.14 -21.68
N LEU A 6 10.14 -0.81 -21.69
CA LEU A 6 9.05 0.15 -21.49
C LEU A 6 7.98 0.05 -22.58
N ARG A 7 8.39 -0.06 -23.85
CA ARG A 7 7.46 -0.25 -24.98
C ARG A 7 6.62 -1.49 -24.82
N ALA A 8 7.26 -2.62 -24.50
CA ALA A 8 6.56 -3.88 -24.29
C ALA A 8 5.55 -3.79 -23.14
N LEU A 9 5.94 -3.16 -22.02
CA LEU A 9 5.11 -3.06 -20.83
C LEU A 9 3.92 -2.11 -21.00
N VAL A 10 4.11 -1.00 -21.72
CA VAL A 10 3.00 -0.12 -22.09
C VAL A 10 2.06 -0.83 -23.06
N PHE A 11 2.58 -1.50 -24.08
CA PHE A 11 1.75 -2.26 -25.02
C PHE A 11 0.95 -3.36 -24.30
N GLU A 12 1.55 -4.09 -23.37
CA GLU A 12 0.88 -5.14 -22.60
C GLU A 12 -0.25 -4.59 -21.70
N LYS A 13 -0.03 -3.42 -21.07
CA LYS A 13 -1.01 -2.84 -20.13
C LYS A 13 -2.08 -1.98 -20.78
N THR A 14 -1.79 -1.33 -21.89
CA THR A 14 -2.70 -0.34 -22.52
C THR A 14 -3.06 -0.68 -23.96
N GLY A 15 -2.37 -1.63 -24.60
CA GLY A 15 -2.53 -1.96 -26.01
C GLY A 15 -1.91 -0.93 -26.97
N VAL A 16 -1.29 0.14 -26.45
CA VAL A 16 -0.77 1.25 -27.26
C VAL A 16 0.67 0.94 -27.71
N ARG A 17 0.94 1.06 -29.01
CA ARG A 17 2.29 0.95 -29.59
C ARG A 17 2.95 2.33 -29.59
N ILE A 18 4.10 2.44 -28.95
CA ILE A 18 4.91 3.66 -28.90
C ILE A 18 6.10 3.47 -29.83
N ASP A 19 6.39 4.45 -30.69
CA ASP A 19 7.53 4.44 -31.60
C ASP A 19 8.82 4.92 -30.93
N ILE A 20 9.98 4.57 -31.49
CA ILE A 20 11.29 4.89 -30.88
C ILE A 20 11.53 6.41 -30.76
N ASP A 21 11.03 7.19 -31.71
CA ASP A 21 11.18 8.64 -31.73
C ASP A 21 10.08 9.38 -30.93
N ASP A 22 9.27 8.64 -30.15
CA ASP A 22 8.16 9.22 -29.41
C ASP A 22 8.66 10.08 -28.23
N PRO A 23 8.11 11.30 -28.05
CA PRO A 23 8.49 12.20 -26.96
C PRO A 23 8.28 11.60 -25.55
N VAL A 24 7.48 10.54 -25.41
CA VAL A 24 7.35 9.80 -24.15
C VAL A 24 8.71 9.31 -23.63
N PHE A 25 9.64 8.92 -24.48
CA PHE A 25 10.98 8.50 -24.02
C PHE A 25 11.82 9.65 -23.48
N ALA A 26 11.70 10.84 -24.07
CA ALA A 26 12.34 12.05 -23.55
C ALA A 26 11.77 12.43 -22.16
N LEU A 27 10.46 12.30 -21.97
CA LEU A 27 9.81 12.54 -20.68
C LEU A 27 10.22 11.51 -19.62
N VAL A 28 10.33 10.23 -20.00
CA VAL A 28 10.80 9.18 -19.09
C VAL A 28 12.26 9.45 -18.69
N ALA A 29 13.13 9.77 -19.64
CA ALA A 29 14.53 10.09 -19.36
C ALA A 29 14.67 11.32 -18.45
N LEU A 30 13.87 12.37 -18.70
CA LEU A 30 13.84 13.56 -17.85
C LEU A 30 13.35 13.23 -16.44
N ASN A 31 12.28 12.43 -16.31
CA ASN A 31 11.78 12.00 -15.00
C ASN A 31 12.82 11.15 -14.26
N GLU A 32 13.54 10.26 -14.94
CA GLU A 32 14.63 9.47 -14.34
C GLU A 32 15.74 10.38 -13.81
N ALA A 33 16.22 11.33 -14.63
CA ALA A 33 17.27 12.26 -14.22
C ALA A 33 16.87 13.16 -13.05
N VAL A 34 15.64 13.71 -13.07
CA VAL A 34 15.12 14.54 -11.99
C VAL A 34 14.90 13.73 -10.71
N LEU A 35 14.42 12.49 -10.84
CA LEU A 35 14.23 11.61 -9.69
C LEU A 35 15.56 11.24 -9.04
N GLU A 36 16.58 10.92 -9.84
CA GLU A 36 17.93 10.62 -9.37
C GLU A 36 18.51 11.81 -8.59
N GLU A 37 18.47 13.01 -9.18
CA GLU A 37 18.94 14.24 -8.51
C GLU A 37 18.16 14.53 -7.21
N ALA A 38 16.83 14.34 -7.22
CA ALA A 38 16.01 14.56 -6.05
C ALA A 38 16.35 13.58 -4.92
N VAL A 39 16.59 12.29 -5.25
CA VAL A 39 16.98 11.26 -4.29
C VAL A 39 18.36 11.56 -3.71
N GLU A 40 19.35 11.89 -4.54
CA GLU A 40 20.69 12.26 -4.08
C GLU A 40 20.65 13.45 -3.12
N ARG A 41 19.90 14.50 -3.48
CA ARG A 41 19.73 15.68 -2.63
C ARG A 41 19.04 15.33 -1.31
N HIS A 42 18.10 14.39 -1.32
CA HIS A 42 17.39 13.97 -0.12
C HIS A 42 18.29 13.16 0.81
N ILE A 43 19.08 12.22 0.26
CA ILE A 43 20.09 11.45 1.01
C ILE A 43 21.09 12.40 1.67
N ALA A 44 21.63 13.37 0.91
CA ALA A 44 22.57 14.34 1.46
C ALA A 44 21.99 15.15 2.64
N ARG A 45 20.70 15.52 2.56
CA ARG A 45 19.99 16.21 3.66
C ARG A 45 19.80 15.30 4.87
N ILE A 46 19.41 14.04 4.67
CA ILE A 46 19.26 13.06 5.74
C ILE A 46 20.60 12.77 6.43
N ASP A 47 21.69 12.64 5.68
CA ASP A 47 23.02 12.42 6.25
C ASP A 47 23.51 13.62 7.05
N ALA A 48 23.20 14.84 6.60
CA ALA A 48 23.49 16.05 7.37
C ALA A 48 22.69 16.06 8.69
N ALA A 49 21.39 15.78 8.64
CA ALA A 49 20.54 15.72 9.82
C ALA A 49 20.97 14.59 10.78
N SER A 50 21.32 13.43 10.26
CA SER A 50 21.82 12.28 11.04
C SER A 50 23.11 12.62 11.77
N ARG A 51 24.06 13.30 11.09
CA ARG A 51 25.29 13.78 11.72
C ARG A 51 25.04 14.82 12.80
N GLN A 52 24.09 15.73 12.58
CA GLN A 52 23.70 16.71 13.60
C GLN A 52 23.06 16.05 14.82
N LEU A 53 22.19 15.06 14.61
CA LEU A 53 21.59 14.28 15.69
C LEU A 53 22.65 13.48 16.46
N ALA A 54 23.57 12.82 15.76
CA ALA A 54 24.68 12.09 16.38
C ALA A 54 25.58 13.02 17.19
N ALA A 55 25.86 14.23 16.68
CA ALA A 55 26.58 15.25 17.43
C ALA A 55 25.81 15.64 18.70
N GLN A 56 24.50 15.92 18.62
CA GLN A 56 23.67 16.25 19.78
C GLN A 56 23.64 15.12 20.81
N ALA A 57 23.53 13.85 20.38
CA ALA A 57 23.58 12.69 21.26
C ALA A 57 24.96 12.54 21.94
N GLY A 58 26.06 12.82 21.23
CA GLY A 58 27.40 12.84 21.80
C GLY A 58 27.60 13.93 22.85
N HIS A 59 26.98 15.10 22.69
CA HIS A 59 26.99 16.16 23.70
C HIS A 59 26.10 15.85 24.91
N ALA A 60 25.06 15.02 24.74
CA ALA A 60 24.22 14.52 25.83
C ALA A 60 24.88 13.36 26.62
N ALA A 61 25.96 12.76 26.10
CA ALA A 61 26.68 11.63 26.69
C ALA A 61 27.87 12.04 27.57
N ALA A 62 28.03 13.31 27.93
CA ALA A 62 28.83 13.68 29.10
C ALA A 62 28.24 12.95 30.33
N PRO A 63 29.05 12.43 31.27
CA PRO A 63 28.53 11.63 32.37
C PRO A 63 27.68 12.51 33.29
N ALA A 64 26.38 12.55 33.03
CA ALA A 64 25.40 13.08 33.94
C ALA A 64 25.39 12.15 35.14
N ALA A 65 25.74 12.68 36.31
CA ALA A 65 25.57 12.00 37.57
C ALA A 65 24.17 11.38 37.62
N THR A 66 24.10 10.07 37.85
CA THR A 66 22.89 9.26 37.82
C THR A 66 21.99 9.59 39.01
N ALA A 67 21.30 10.72 38.93
CA ALA A 67 20.07 10.92 39.68
C ALA A 67 18.93 10.58 38.71
N ALA A 68 18.22 9.47 38.95
CA ALA A 68 17.00 9.18 38.20
C ALA A 68 16.04 10.37 38.39
N PRO A 69 15.73 11.14 37.33
CA PRO A 69 14.85 12.28 37.49
C PRO A 69 13.44 11.73 37.77
N ALA A 70 12.82 12.21 38.84
CA ALA A 70 11.39 12.02 39.03
C ALA A 70 10.68 12.65 37.82
N ILE A 71 9.80 11.90 37.16
CA ILE A 71 9.10 12.32 35.93
C ILE A 71 8.47 13.68 36.19
N ALA A 72 8.96 14.70 35.48
CA ALA A 72 8.51 16.06 35.70
C ALA A 72 7.07 16.22 35.18
N PRO A 73 6.23 17.09 35.77
CA PRO A 73 4.85 17.30 35.30
C PRO A 73 4.78 17.78 33.84
N ARG A 74 5.84 18.41 33.33
CA ARG A 74 5.99 18.76 31.91
C ARG A 74 6.14 17.53 31.02
N GLU A 75 6.86 16.51 31.45
CA GLU A 75 7.06 15.27 30.71
C GLU A 75 5.76 14.46 30.65
N LEU A 76 4.98 14.42 31.73
CA LEU A 76 3.63 13.84 31.72
C LEU A 76 2.70 14.53 30.73
N ARG A 77 2.76 15.86 30.62
CA ARG A 77 1.98 16.61 29.61
C ARG A 77 2.44 16.30 28.18
N LEU A 78 3.75 16.19 27.96
CA LEU A 78 4.31 15.85 26.64
C LEU A 78 3.97 14.41 26.23
N LEU A 79 4.06 13.45 27.16
CA LEU A 79 3.65 12.06 26.96
C LEU A 79 2.15 11.96 26.69
N GLY A 80 1.33 12.69 27.45
CA GLY A 80 -0.11 12.78 27.22
C GLY A 80 -0.44 13.34 25.83
N ALA A 81 0.23 14.42 25.43
CA ALA A 81 0.07 14.99 24.10
C ALA A 81 0.50 14.01 22.99
N ALA A 82 1.62 13.33 23.16
CA ALA A 82 2.10 12.32 22.20
C ALA A 82 1.12 11.14 22.08
N CYS A 83 0.58 10.64 23.19
CA CYS A 83 -0.44 9.60 23.18
C CYS A 83 -1.72 10.05 22.44
N VAL A 84 -2.17 11.29 22.68
CA VAL A 84 -3.35 11.83 21.98
C VAL A 84 -3.11 11.93 20.48
N ILE A 85 -1.96 12.48 20.06
CA ILE A 85 -1.60 12.58 18.64
C ILE A 85 -1.56 11.18 18.01
N ALA A 86 -0.91 10.21 18.67
CA ALA A 86 -0.83 8.85 18.18
C ALA A 86 -2.21 8.19 18.01
N LEU A 87 -3.12 8.38 18.97
CA LEU A 87 -4.49 7.86 18.90
C LEU A 87 -5.29 8.53 17.77
N ILE A 88 -5.19 9.85 17.62
CA ILE A 88 -5.88 10.58 16.54
C ILE A 88 -5.36 10.10 15.18
N SER A 89 -4.04 9.98 15.00
CA SER A 89 -3.47 9.47 13.76
C SER A 89 -3.93 8.04 13.45
N ALA A 90 -3.97 7.16 14.46
CA ALA A 90 -4.49 5.80 14.29
C ALA A 90 -5.98 5.79 13.86
N LEU A 91 -6.81 6.65 14.46
CA LEU A 91 -8.23 6.76 14.11
C LEU A 91 -8.44 7.33 12.71
N VAL A 92 -7.64 8.30 12.29
CA VAL A 92 -7.69 8.83 10.91
C VAL A 92 -7.30 7.76 9.90
N VAL A 93 -6.27 6.97 10.18
CA VAL A 93 -5.85 5.87 9.29
C VAL A 93 -6.92 4.78 9.22
N LEU A 94 -7.46 4.33 10.36
CA LEU A 94 -8.53 3.33 10.38
C LEU A 94 -9.81 3.84 9.70
N GLY A 95 -10.20 5.09 9.98
CA GLY A 95 -11.35 5.74 9.37
C GLY A 95 -11.17 5.93 7.86
N GLY A 96 -9.97 6.31 7.41
CA GLY A 96 -9.63 6.41 5.99
C GLY A 96 -9.68 5.05 5.28
N GLN A 97 -9.15 3.99 5.92
CA GLN A 97 -9.26 2.63 5.41
C GLN A 97 -10.72 2.18 5.33
N ALA A 98 -11.53 2.46 6.34
CA ALA A 98 -12.96 2.11 6.34
C ALA A 98 -13.76 2.91 5.31
N ALA A 99 -13.43 4.18 5.07
CA ALA A 99 -14.11 5.03 4.08
C ALA A 99 -13.75 4.65 2.64
N LEU A 100 -12.51 4.18 2.39
CA LEU A 100 -12.04 3.76 1.07
C LEU A 100 -12.36 2.30 0.74
N ARG A 101 -12.50 1.45 1.76
CA ARG A 101 -12.80 0.04 1.59
C ARG A 101 -14.31 -0.14 1.43
N GLN A 102 -14.78 -0.25 0.20
CA GLN A 102 -16.17 -0.56 -0.11
C GLN A 102 -16.57 -1.87 0.60
N PRO A 103 -17.58 -1.86 1.50
CA PRO A 103 -18.16 -3.08 2.03
C PRO A 103 -19.08 -3.65 0.96
N GLY A 104 -18.50 -4.42 0.05
CA GLY A 104 -19.21 -5.07 -1.04
C GLY A 104 -18.52 -6.35 -1.42
N LEU A 105 -19.30 -7.33 -1.88
CA LEU A 105 -18.75 -8.51 -2.55
C LEU A 105 -17.87 -7.99 -3.70
N SER A 106 -16.67 -8.54 -3.86
CA SER A 106 -15.87 -8.20 -5.04
C SER A 106 -16.68 -8.49 -6.30
N SER A 107 -16.41 -7.78 -7.40
CA SER A 107 -17.09 -8.03 -8.68
C SER A 107 -17.02 -9.50 -9.09
N GLU A 108 -15.94 -10.20 -8.72
CA GLU A 108 -15.78 -11.64 -8.89
C GLU A 108 -16.69 -12.47 -7.97
N GLN A 109 -16.82 -12.13 -6.69
CA GLN A 109 -17.74 -12.80 -5.76
C GLN A 109 -19.20 -12.62 -6.17
N GLU A 110 -19.58 -11.42 -6.61
CA GLU A 110 -20.95 -11.17 -7.07
C GLU A 110 -21.26 -11.96 -8.35
N GLN A 111 -20.29 -12.08 -9.27
CA GLN A 111 -20.42 -12.94 -10.44
C GLN A 111 -20.49 -14.43 -10.07
N ALA A 112 -19.71 -14.88 -9.09
CA ALA A 112 -19.75 -16.26 -8.60
C ALA A 112 -21.12 -16.60 -8.01
N LEU A 113 -21.70 -15.70 -7.20
CA LEU A 113 -23.05 -15.84 -6.64
C LEU A 113 -24.12 -15.89 -7.74
N ARG A 114 -24.05 -15.00 -8.74
CA ARG A 114 -25.00 -15.01 -9.88
C ARG A 114 -24.87 -16.28 -10.72
N ARG A 115 -23.66 -16.83 -10.91
CA ARG A 115 -23.44 -18.10 -11.60
C ARG A 115 -24.01 -19.28 -10.79
N ALA A 116 -23.76 -19.30 -9.49
CA ALA A 116 -24.31 -20.32 -8.59
C ALA A 116 -25.85 -20.35 -8.63
N ALA A 117 -26.50 -19.18 -8.56
CA ALA A 117 -27.96 -19.08 -8.63
C ALA A 117 -28.54 -19.60 -9.96
N ARG A 118 -27.87 -19.32 -11.09
CA ARG A 118 -28.28 -19.85 -12.41
C ARG A 118 -28.09 -21.36 -12.51
N LEU A 119 -26.99 -21.88 -11.98
CA LEU A 119 -26.73 -23.32 -11.93
C LEU A 119 -27.79 -24.03 -11.09
N GLU A 120 -28.16 -23.46 -9.94
CA GLU A 120 -29.22 -24.01 -9.08
C GLU A 120 -30.58 -24.02 -9.79
N GLN A 121 -30.94 -22.93 -10.48
CA GLN A 121 -32.15 -22.90 -11.31
C GLN A 121 -32.12 -23.91 -12.46
N ALA A 122 -30.97 -24.09 -13.12
CA ALA A 122 -30.82 -25.09 -14.18
C ALA A 122 -30.96 -26.52 -13.63
N ILE A 123 -30.38 -26.80 -12.46
CA ILE A 123 -30.54 -28.08 -11.75
C ILE A 123 -32.00 -28.30 -11.37
N GLN A 124 -32.73 -27.25 -10.97
CA GLN A 124 -34.17 -27.31 -10.69
C GLN A 124 -35.06 -27.46 -11.93
N GLN A 125 -34.53 -27.31 -13.15
CA GLN A 125 -35.25 -27.55 -14.40
C GLN A 125 -34.89 -28.89 -15.04
N LEU A 126 -33.77 -29.51 -14.63
CA LEU A 126 -33.34 -30.83 -15.10
C LEU A 126 -34.29 -31.94 -14.64
N ASP A 127 -34.42 -33.01 -15.43
CA ASP A 127 -35.22 -34.18 -15.08
C ASP A 127 -34.77 -34.83 -13.76
N PRO A 128 -35.69 -35.42 -12.97
CA PRO A 128 -35.39 -35.98 -11.66
C PRO A 128 -34.32 -37.08 -11.68
N ARG A 129 -34.20 -37.82 -12.80
CA ARG A 129 -33.16 -38.85 -13.01
C ARG A 129 -31.77 -38.25 -13.18
N ALA A 130 -31.66 -37.11 -13.86
CA ALA A 130 -30.40 -36.39 -14.06
C ALA A 130 -29.93 -35.71 -12.77
N ARG A 131 -30.86 -35.19 -11.95
CA ARG A 131 -30.54 -34.64 -10.62
C ARG A 131 -29.95 -35.68 -9.67
N ALA A 132 -30.52 -36.90 -9.67
CA ALA A 132 -30.03 -38.00 -8.83
C ALA A 132 -28.60 -38.42 -9.22
N GLN A 133 -28.25 -38.41 -10.51
CA GLN A 133 -26.90 -38.70 -10.98
C GLN A 133 -25.90 -37.60 -10.60
N LEU A 134 -26.28 -36.33 -10.74
CA LEU A 134 -25.47 -35.18 -10.30
C LEU A 134 -25.20 -35.17 -8.79
N GLN A 135 -26.21 -35.48 -7.97
CA GLN A 135 -26.03 -35.60 -6.51
C GLN A 135 -25.12 -36.77 -6.14
N ALA A 136 -25.20 -37.88 -6.88
CA ALA A 136 -24.33 -39.04 -6.66
C ALA A 136 -22.86 -38.76 -7.04
N GLU A 137 -22.60 -37.93 -8.06
CA GLU A 137 -21.24 -37.50 -8.40
C GLU A 137 -20.67 -36.45 -7.44
N LEU A 138 -21.49 -35.53 -6.91
CA LEU A 138 -21.06 -34.54 -5.92
C LEU A 138 -20.75 -35.12 -4.53
N GLN A 139 -21.26 -36.33 -4.23
CA GLN A 139 -20.99 -37.07 -2.99
C GLN A 139 -19.77 -37.99 -3.08
N LYS A 140 -19.12 -38.09 -4.25
CA LYS A 140 -17.82 -38.75 -4.42
C LYS A 140 -16.67 -37.78 -4.16
#